data_AF-A0A0G1WDX3-F1
#
_entry.id   AF-A0A0G1WDX3-F1
#
_cell.length_a   1.000
_cell.length_b   1.000
_cell.length_c   1.000
_cell.angle_alpha   90.00
_cell.angle_beta   90.00
_cell.angle_gamma   90.00
#
_symmetry.space_group_name_H-M   'P 1'
#
loop_
_entity.id
_entity.type
_entity.pdbx_description
1 polymer ?
#
loop_
_entity_poly.entity_id
_entity_poly.type
_entity_poly.pdbx_seq_one_letter_code
_entity_poly.pdbx_strand_id
1 'polypeptide(L)'
;MFGKILLVCAGAVASLLLFWLPFISKTNSLWGVDFGGKGMEVVVQNFDGINFLVAAKTLYDPAKIVSINEHFLTGNEPLYFTAHYPGFPLLIRFFDLFVSGTNALLLAILLSNILLAVGLYLFFSSFFGSKKLAVLLSLIALFLPPRMLSDRGVGSNEPLFISMVLLSLYMAHKGKHWLAGALGGVAVMTRSPGILLFGGYLLALFSKRESLVMSAKRLVPYLLIPLALLGVWVFYGFSYQDPLAYFKAGVSMNIHFPPFLAFGNNQTWVTDMWRDDIFYVYLVFGAGLTFFQKNWLAKKSFSRMSTFYFGVIYLVALFFVAHRDIARYSLPIAPIVIAGYGKYLTDKRLAWLLILLLIPVYLLGWQFVLSNIQPVSDWSALL
;
A
#
# COMPACT_ATOMS: atom_id res chain seq x y z
N MET A 1 9.65 -17.27 17.94
CA MET A 1 9.39 -16.44 16.73
C MET A 1 7.93 -16.02 16.70
N PHE A 2 7.02 -16.99 16.81
CA PHE A 2 5.57 -16.82 16.87
C PHE A 2 5.07 -15.74 17.85
N GLY A 3 5.46 -15.78 19.13
CA GLY A 3 4.98 -14.79 20.11
C GLY A 3 5.33 -13.32 19.81
N LYS A 4 6.38 -13.05 19.01
CA LYS A 4 6.71 -11.69 18.57
C LYS A 4 5.88 -11.23 17.37
N ILE A 5 5.52 -12.15 16.49
CA ILE A 5 4.57 -11.89 15.40
C ILE A 5 3.20 -11.55 16.01
N LEU A 6 2.71 -12.37 16.94
CA LEU A 6 1.45 -12.12 17.63
C LEU A 6 1.41 -10.75 18.30
N LEU A 7 2.51 -10.31 18.90
CA LEU A 7 2.59 -8.98 19.52
C LEU A 7 2.43 -7.85 18.49
N VAL A 8 3.05 -7.95 17.32
CA VAL A 8 2.91 -6.93 16.26
C VAL A 8 1.51 -6.99 15.65
N CYS A 9 0.94 -8.18 15.44
CA CYS A 9 -0.44 -8.33 14.97
C CYS A 9 -1.44 -7.75 15.98
N ALA A 10 -1.27 -8.01 17.27
CA ALA A 10 -2.07 -7.41 18.33
C ALA A 10 -1.94 -5.89 18.32
N GLY A 11 -0.73 -5.36 18.13
CA GLY A 11 -0.50 -3.92 17.94
C GLY A 11 -1.28 -3.36 16.75
N ALA A 12 -1.22 -4.01 15.59
CA ALA A 12 -1.94 -3.58 14.38
C ALA A 12 -3.47 -3.61 14.53
N VAL A 13 -4.01 -4.67 15.14
CA VAL A 13 -5.45 -4.82 15.38
C VAL A 13 -5.92 -3.83 16.45
N ALA A 14 -5.23 -3.73 17.58
CA ALA A 14 -5.61 -2.80 18.66
C ALA A 14 -5.61 -1.35 18.18
N SER A 15 -4.60 -0.96 17.40
CA SER A 15 -4.52 0.40 16.86
C SER A 15 -5.55 0.68 15.76
N LEU A 16 -5.95 -0.34 14.98
CA LEU A 16 -7.05 -0.26 14.02
C LEU A 16 -8.40 -0.11 14.73
N LEU A 17 -8.66 -0.92 15.77
CA LEU A 17 -9.89 -0.82 16.56
C LEU A 17 -9.98 0.53 17.29
N LEU A 18 -8.87 1.02 17.83
CA LEU A 18 -8.80 2.37 18.41
C LEU A 18 -9.07 3.45 17.36
N PHE A 19 -8.60 3.25 16.13
CA PHE A 19 -8.87 4.17 15.02
C PHE A 19 -10.35 4.17 14.63
N TRP A 20 -11.00 3.01 14.65
CA TRP A 20 -12.43 2.87 14.39
C TRP A 20 -13.33 3.27 15.55
N LEU A 21 -12.79 3.36 16.77
CA LEU A 21 -13.58 3.58 17.98
C LEU A 21 -14.55 4.77 17.88
N PRO A 22 -14.16 5.98 17.41
CA PRO A 22 -15.10 7.10 17.30
C PRO A 22 -16.28 6.83 16.37
N PHE A 23 -16.07 6.07 15.29
CA PHE A 23 -17.12 5.69 14.34
C PHE A 23 -18.01 4.58 14.91
N ILE A 24 -17.44 3.62 15.64
CA ILE A 24 -18.20 2.57 16.32
C ILE A 24 -19.11 3.18 17.40
N SER A 25 -18.60 4.12 18.19
CA SER A 25 -19.35 4.77 19.26
C SER A 25 -20.21 5.94 18.78
N LYS A 26 -20.20 6.28 17.49
CA LYS A 26 -20.89 7.46 16.93
C LYS A 26 -20.59 8.72 17.74
N THR A 27 -19.32 8.94 18.04
CA THR A 27 -18.86 10.10 18.79
C THR A 27 -19.22 11.37 18.03
N ASN A 28 -19.65 12.43 18.72
CA ASN A 28 -19.91 13.72 18.09
C ASN A 28 -18.61 14.48 17.82
N SER A 29 -17.78 14.67 18.85
CA SER A 29 -16.47 15.32 18.69
C SER A 29 -15.44 14.71 19.64
N LEU A 30 -14.17 14.73 19.23
CA LEU A 30 -13.04 14.30 20.05
C LEU A 30 -11.79 15.08 19.65
N TRP A 31 -11.16 15.75 20.61
CA TRP A 31 -9.86 16.43 20.43
C TRP A 31 -9.85 17.42 19.24
N GLY A 32 -10.95 18.16 19.06
CA GLY A 32 -11.10 19.14 17.98
C GLY A 32 -11.49 18.57 16.62
N VAL A 33 -11.64 17.24 16.50
CA VAL A 33 -12.23 16.60 15.32
C VAL A 33 -13.73 16.47 15.52
N ASP A 34 -14.52 17.00 14.58
CA ASP A 34 -15.97 16.85 14.53
C ASP A 34 -16.35 15.64 13.67
N PHE A 35 -16.88 14.61 14.31
CA PHE A 35 -17.35 13.38 13.67
C PHE A 35 -18.84 13.45 13.33
N GLY A 36 -19.59 14.41 13.91
CA GLY A 36 -21.02 14.59 13.66
C GLY A 36 -21.90 13.36 13.97
N GLY A 37 -21.45 12.47 14.86
CA GLY A 37 -22.17 11.24 15.20
C GLY A 37 -22.19 10.20 14.07
N LYS A 38 -21.34 10.36 13.06
CA LYS A 38 -21.25 9.42 11.92
C LYS A 38 -20.70 8.06 12.35
N GLY A 39 -21.23 6.99 11.76
CA GLY A 39 -20.88 5.61 12.07
C GLY A 39 -19.80 5.01 11.16
N MET A 40 -19.70 3.69 11.20
CA MET A 40 -18.75 2.89 10.40
C MET A 40 -18.98 3.02 8.89
N GLU A 41 -20.15 3.51 8.45
CA GLU A 41 -20.41 3.82 7.05
C GLU A 41 -19.37 4.77 6.45
N VAL A 42 -18.84 5.74 7.21
CA VAL A 42 -17.83 6.68 6.73
C VAL A 42 -16.51 5.98 6.38
N VAL A 43 -16.15 4.96 7.17
CA VAL A 43 -14.94 4.15 6.92
C VAL A 43 -15.08 3.39 5.59
N VAL A 44 -16.28 2.87 5.32
CA VAL A 44 -16.61 2.15 4.08
C VAL A 44 -16.73 3.12 2.90
N GLN A 45 -17.33 4.28 3.11
CA GLN A 45 -17.50 5.36 2.12
C GLN A 45 -16.18 6.03 1.74
N ASN A 46 -15.06 5.73 2.41
CA ASN A 46 -13.80 6.33 2.01
C ASN A 46 -13.50 6.02 0.54
N PHE A 47 -13.00 7.01 -0.19
CA PHE A 47 -13.08 7.08 -1.65
C PHE A 47 -12.79 5.76 -2.39
N ASP A 48 -11.66 5.10 -2.11
CA ASP A 48 -11.31 3.86 -2.82
C ASP A 48 -12.09 2.62 -2.35
N GLY A 49 -12.66 2.65 -1.13
CA GLY A 49 -13.38 1.51 -0.55
C GLY A 49 -14.62 1.13 -1.34
N ILE A 50 -15.41 2.13 -1.76
CA ILE A 50 -16.58 1.93 -2.61
C ILE A 50 -16.15 1.41 -3.99
N ASN A 51 -15.09 1.97 -4.58
CA ASN A 51 -14.59 1.54 -5.88
C ASN A 51 -14.17 0.05 -5.86
N PHE A 52 -13.48 -0.39 -4.80
CA PHE A 52 -13.10 -1.79 -4.66
C PHE A 52 -14.29 -2.72 -4.39
N LEU A 53 -15.32 -2.24 -3.66
CA LEU A 53 -16.56 -2.99 -3.46
C LEU A 53 -17.31 -3.24 -4.78
N VAL A 54 -17.45 -2.21 -5.61
CA VAL A 54 -18.05 -2.35 -6.94
C VAL A 54 -17.26 -3.36 -7.77
N ALA A 55 -15.93 -3.22 -7.85
CA ALA A 55 -15.09 -4.17 -8.58
C ALA A 55 -15.21 -5.61 -8.05
N ALA A 56 -15.32 -5.80 -6.73
CA ALA A 56 -15.48 -7.11 -6.10
C ALA A 56 -16.81 -7.77 -6.47
N LYS A 57 -17.90 -6.99 -6.50
CA LYS A 57 -19.24 -7.48 -6.83
C LYS A 57 -19.41 -7.80 -8.31
N THR A 58 -18.98 -6.88 -9.18
CA THR A 58 -19.23 -6.98 -10.62
C THR A 58 -18.21 -7.87 -11.33
N LEU A 59 -17.04 -8.10 -10.72
CA LEU A 59 -15.88 -8.68 -11.40
C LEU A 59 -15.57 -7.95 -12.71
N TYR A 60 -15.63 -6.61 -12.68
CA TYR A 60 -15.31 -5.74 -13.81
C TYR A 60 -16.22 -5.89 -15.03
N ASP A 61 -17.39 -6.53 -14.87
CA ASP A 61 -18.43 -6.58 -15.90
C ASP A 61 -19.01 -5.16 -16.14
N PRO A 62 -18.84 -4.58 -17.34
CA PRO A 62 -19.26 -3.21 -17.59
C PRO A 62 -20.78 -3.00 -17.43
N ALA A 63 -21.60 -3.97 -17.82
CA ALA A 63 -23.05 -3.85 -17.73
C ALA A 63 -23.51 -3.84 -16.26
N LYS A 64 -22.90 -4.68 -15.41
CA LYS A 64 -23.17 -4.67 -13.97
C LYS A 64 -22.67 -3.40 -13.31
N ILE A 65 -21.53 -2.86 -13.73
CA ILE A 65 -21.04 -1.57 -13.21
C ILE A 65 -22.02 -0.45 -13.55
N VAL A 66 -22.49 -0.37 -14.80
CA VAL A 66 -23.49 0.63 -15.21
C VAL A 66 -24.75 0.50 -14.36
N SER A 67 -25.27 -0.73 -14.17
CA SER A 67 -26.44 -0.96 -13.33
C SER A 67 -26.24 -0.51 -11.87
N ILE A 68 -25.08 -0.79 -11.26
CA ILE A 68 -24.79 -0.29 -9.91
C ILE A 68 -24.67 1.24 -9.90
N ASN A 69 -24.03 1.83 -10.91
CA ASN A 69 -23.87 3.28 -11.03
C ASN A 69 -25.18 4.03 -11.25
N GLU A 70 -26.19 3.44 -11.90
CA GLU A 70 -27.52 4.04 -12.01
C GLU A 70 -28.15 4.27 -10.62
N HIS A 71 -27.75 3.48 -9.62
CA HIS A 71 -28.20 3.59 -8.22
C HIS A 71 -27.21 4.37 -7.34
N PHE A 72 -25.95 4.51 -7.77
CA PHE A 72 -24.88 5.20 -7.07
C PHE A 72 -24.61 6.58 -7.67
N LEU A 73 -24.68 7.65 -6.87
CA LEU A 73 -24.27 9.00 -7.28
C LEU A 73 -22.80 9.13 -7.76
N THR A 74 -22.01 8.06 -7.75
CA THR A 74 -20.65 7.99 -8.30
C THR A 74 -20.70 7.66 -9.80
N GLY A 75 -20.92 8.66 -10.64
CA GLY A 75 -20.97 8.57 -12.11
C GLY A 75 -19.65 8.22 -12.80
N ASN A 76 -18.86 7.28 -12.24
CA ASN A 76 -17.61 6.83 -12.84
C ASN A 76 -17.88 5.83 -13.97
N GLU A 77 -17.36 6.09 -15.16
CA GLU A 77 -17.44 5.16 -16.29
C GLU A 77 -16.88 3.76 -15.93
N PRO A 78 -17.42 2.65 -16.49
CA PRO A 78 -16.92 1.31 -16.19
C PRO A 78 -15.41 1.13 -16.35
N LEU A 79 -14.82 1.88 -17.29
CA LEU A 79 -13.38 1.89 -17.56
C LEU A 79 -12.55 2.37 -16.36
N TYR A 80 -13.08 3.26 -15.53
CA TYR A 80 -12.43 3.80 -14.34
C TYR A 80 -12.00 2.70 -13.35
N PHE A 81 -12.80 1.64 -13.23
CA PHE A 81 -12.54 0.54 -12.30
C PHE A 81 -11.30 -0.27 -12.67
N THR A 82 -10.81 -0.18 -13.91
CA THR A 82 -9.54 -0.83 -14.30
C THR A 82 -8.32 -0.26 -13.56
N ALA A 83 -8.41 0.95 -12.97
CA ALA A 83 -7.39 1.51 -12.08
C ALA A 83 -7.31 0.79 -10.73
N HIS A 84 -8.36 0.08 -10.34
CA HIS A 84 -8.47 -0.69 -9.11
C HIS A 84 -8.14 -2.15 -9.44
N TYR A 85 -6.88 -2.54 -9.38
CA TYR A 85 -6.46 -3.90 -9.78
C TYR A 85 -7.10 -5.02 -8.93
N PRO A 86 -7.28 -6.23 -9.50
CA PRO A 86 -8.17 -7.27 -8.95
C PRO A 86 -7.74 -7.91 -7.63
N GLY A 87 -6.49 -7.77 -7.19
CA GLY A 87 -5.97 -8.46 -6.01
C GLY A 87 -6.76 -8.17 -4.73
N PHE A 88 -7.10 -6.90 -4.46
CA PHE A 88 -7.89 -6.54 -3.28
C PHE A 88 -9.40 -6.79 -3.46
N PRO A 89 -10.03 -6.47 -4.61
CA PRO A 89 -11.40 -6.90 -4.92
C PRO A 89 -11.65 -8.41 -4.79
N LEU A 90 -10.71 -9.25 -5.22
CA LEU A 90 -10.82 -10.70 -5.06
C LEU A 90 -10.78 -11.12 -3.58
N LEU A 91 -10.02 -10.40 -2.75
CA LEU A 91 -10.02 -10.65 -1.30
C LEU A 91 -11.36 -10.25 -0.66
N ILE A 92 -11.92 -9.10 -1.04
CA ILE A 92 -13.25 -8.67 -0.59
C ILE A 92 -14.28 -9.71 -1.01
N ARG A 93 -14.28 -10.11 -2.29
CA ARG A 93 -15.19 -11.13 -2.83
C ARG A 93 -15.08 -12.48 -2.12
N PHE A 94 -13.88 -12.88 -1.71
CA PHE A 94 -13.70 -14.09 -0.91
C PHE A 94 -14.44 -13.99 0.44
N PHE A 95 -14.34 -12.85 1.13
CA PHE A 95 -15.11 -12.64 2.36
C PHE A 95 -16.60 -12.47 2.13
N ASP A 96 -16.99 -11.99 0.95
CA ASP A 96 -18.38 -11.85 0.52
C ASP A 96 -19.13 -13.20 0.48
N LEU A 97 -18.39 -14.32 0.40
CA LEU A 97 -18.93 -15.68 0.54
C LEU A 97 -19.46 -16.00 1.95
N PHE A 98 -19.05 -15.23 2.96
CA PHE A 98 -19.32 -15.49 4.38
C PHE A 98 -20.08 -14.35 5.07
N VAL A 99 -19.83 -13.11 4.66
CA VAL A 99 -20.47 -11.89 5.19
C VAL A 99 -20.77 -10.96 4.03
N SER A 100 -21.86 -10.22 4.06
CA SER A 100 -22.25 -9.40 2.90
C SER A 100 -21.49 -8.08 2.77
N GLY A 101 -21.11 -7.75 1.54
CA GLY A 101 -20.82 -6.41 1.06
C GLY A 101 -19.84 -5.62 1.92
N THR A 102 -20.35 -4.60 2.59
CA THR A 102 -19.55 -3.68 3.41
C THR A 102 -18.82 -4.38 4.56
N ASN A 103 -19.39 -5.44 5.13
CA ASN A 103 -18.72 -6.25 6.15
C ASN A 103 -17.56 -7.06 5.55
N ALA A 104 -17.69 -7.54 4.31
CA ALA A 104 -16.61 -8.23 3.62
C ALA A 104 -15.41 -7.29 3.38
N LEU A 105 -15.67 -6.02 3.06
CA LEU A 105 -14.63 -5.00 2.98
C LEU A 105 -13.94 -4.79 4.34
N LEU A 106 -14.69 -4.66 5.44
CA LEU A 106 -14.11 -4.50 6.78
C LEU A 106 -13.23 -5.71 7.19
N LEU A 107 -13.65 -6.93 6.85
CA LEU A 107 -12.82 -8.12 7.05
C LEU A 107 -11.57 -8.13 6.16
N ALA A 108 -11.67 -7.68 4.91
CA ALA A 108 -10.53 -7.52 4.02
C ALA A 108 -9.51 -6.50 4.56
N ILE A 109 -9.98 -5.40 5.15
CA ILE A 109 -9.13 -4.40 5.83
C ILE A 109 -8.43 -5.03 7.03
N LEU A 110 -9.17 -5.76 7.88
CA LEU A 110 -8.62 -6.42 9.06
C LEU A 110 -7.54 -7.45 8.68
N LEU A 111 -7.81 -8.32 7.70
CA LEU A 111 -6.83 -9.30 7.23
C LEU A 111 -5.61 -8.61 6.63
N SER A 112 -5.80 -7.57 5.82
CA SER A 112 -4.69 -6.82 5.22
C SER A 112 -3.80 -6.16 6.28
N ASN A 113 -4.37 -5.71 7.39
CA ASN A 113 -3.62 -5.19 8.54
C ASN A 113 -2.81 -6.28 9.26
N ILE A 114 -3.39 -7.47 9.44
CA ILE A 114 -2.68 -8.62 10.03
C ILE A 114 -1.52 -9.03 9.12
N LEU A 115 -1.76 -9.13 7.80
CA LEU A 115 -0.73 -9.47 6.82
C LEU A 115 0.37 -8.41 6.77
N LEU A 116 0.03 -7.12 6.84
CA LEU A 116 0.99 -6.04 6.94
C LEU A 116 1.87 -6.19 8.19
N ALA A 117 1.28 -6.44 9.36
CA ALA A 117 2.01 -6.69 10.60
C ALA A 117 2.99 -7.87 10.50
N VAL A 118 2.55 -8.99 9.91
CA VAL A 118 3.39 -10.16 9.64
C VAL A 118 4.53 -9.80 8.69
N GLY A 119 4.21 -9.15 7.57
CA GLY A 119 5.17 -8.72 6.55
C GLY A 119 6.23 -7.79 7.13
N LEU A 120 5.83 -6.79 7.91
CA LEU A 120 6.73 -5.86 8.60
C LEU A 120 7.69 -6.59 9.55
N TYR A 121 7.17 -7.46 10.43
CA TYR A 121 8.03 -8.17 11.38
C TYR A 121 9.02 -9.09 10.68
N LEU A 122 8.55 -9.88 9.70
CA LEU A 122 9.41 -10.78 8.95
C LEU A 122 10.47 -10.01 8.16
N PHE A 123 10.08 -8.92 7.49
CA PHE A 123 10.99 -8.02 6.80
C PHE A 123 12.08 -7.47 7.73
N PHE A 124 11.72 -6.79 8.82
CA PHE A 124 12.71 -6.22 9.73
C PHE A 124 13.59 -7.30 10.37
N SER A 125 13.04 -8.46 10.72
CA SER A 125 13.83 -9.58 11.27
C SER A 125 14.90 -10.13 10.31
N SER A 126 14.78 -9.88 8.99
CA SER A 126 15.78 -10.27 7.99
C SER A 126 17.00 -9.32 7.94
N PHE A 127 16.86 -8.11 8.48
CA PHE A 127 17.93 -7.14 8.59
C PHE A 127 18.52 -7.14 10.00
N PHE A 128 17.67 -7.14 11.03
CA PHE A 128 18.10 -6.96 12.41
C PHE A 128 18.17 -8.29 13.17
N GLY A 129 19.31 -8.56 13.82
CA GLY A 129 19.47 -9.73 14.70
C GLY A 129 18.65 -9.65 15.99
N SER A 130 18.32 -8.43 16.44
CA SER A 130 17.49 -8.21 17.63
C SER A 130 16.00 -8.35 17.30
N LYS A 131 15.36 -9.39 17.86
CA LYS A 131 13.90 -9.59 17.75
C LYS A 131 13.10 -8.45 18.38
N LYS A 132 13.63 -7.84 19.46
CA LYS A 132 12.98 -6.69 20.11
C LYS A 132 12.99 -5.47 19.19
N LEU A 133 14.10 -5.23 18.50
CA LEU A 133 14.22 -4.15 17.53
C LEU A 133 13.29 -4.38 16.33
N ALA A 134 13.21 -5.60 15.81
CA ALA A 134 12.28 -5.92 14.73
C ALA A 134 10.82 -5.60 15.12
N VAL A 135 10.39 -5.97 16.34
CA VAL A 135 9.06 -5.59 16.86
C VAL A 135 8.90 -4.08 16.93
N LEU A 136 9.86 -3.36 17.50
CA LEU A 136 9.79 -1.90 17.63
C LEU A 136 9.63 -1.24 16.26
N LEU A 137 10.46 -1.61 15.27
CA LEU A 137 10.38 -1.05 13.93
C LEU A 137 9.08 -1.41 13.22
N SER A 138 8.56 -2.64 13.42
CA SER A 138 7.24 -3.00 12.92
C SER A 138 6.14 -2.13 13.50
N LEU A 139 6.16 -1.90 14.82
CA LEU A 139 5.17 -1.04 15.47
C LEU A 139 5.28 0.40 14.96
N ILE A 140 6.50 0.94 14.83
CA ILE A 140 6.72 2.28 14.24
C ILE A 140 6.15 2.34 12.82
N ALA A 141 6.40 1.32 12.00
CA ALA A 141 5.97 1.27 10.60
C ALA A 141 4.45 1.10 10.42
N LEU A 142 3.68 0.80 11.48
CA LEU A 142 2.20 0.81 11.44
C LEU A 142 1.62 2.23 11.54
N PHE A 143 2.44 3.21 11.96
CA PHE A 143 2.03 4.60 12.16
C PHE A 143 2.81 5.59 11.31
N LEU A 144 4.03 5.25 10.89
CA LEU A 144 4.90 6.15 10.13
C LEU A 144 5.17 5.65 8.69
N PRO A 145 5.13 6.56 7.69
CA PRO A 145 4.74 7.97 7.81
C PRO A 145 3.25 8.10 8.23
N PRO A 146 2.81 9.25 8.78
CA PRO A 146 1.49 9.41 9.39
C PRO A 146 0.32 8.89 8.56
N ARG A 147 0.45 8.98 7.24
CA ARG A 147 -0.52 8.49 6.27
C ARG A 147 -0.81 6.98 6.37
N MET A 148 0.12 6.18 6.88
CA MET A 148 -0.03 4.73 7.04
C MET A 148 -1.24 4.35 7.89
N LEU A 149 -1.51 5.07 8.98
CA LEU A 149 -2.65 4.76 9.86
C LEU A 149 -3.98 4.97 9.13
N SER A 150 -4.09 6.09 8.39
CA SER A 150 -5.30 6.44 7.65
C SER A 150 -5.59 5.42 6.55
N ASP A 151 -4.59 5.09 5.74
CA ASP A 151 -4.76 4.19 4.59
C ASP A 151 -5.02 2.74 5.02
N ARG A 152 -4.47 2.29 6.16
CA ARG A 152 -4.80 0.96 6.70
C ARG A 152 -6.11 0.94 7.48
N GLY A 153 -6.68 2.11 7.79
CA GLY A 153 -7.92 2.28 8.52
C GLY A 153 -9.17 2.24 7.65
N VAL A 154 -9.02 2.25 6.32
CA VAL A 154 -10.12 2.32 5.35
C VAL A 154 -9.98 1.27 4.26
N GLY A 155 -10.94 1.21 3.32
CA GLY A 155 -10.92 0.33 2.17
C GLY A 155 -9.85 0.65 1.14
N SER A 156 -8.56 0.59 1.52
CA SER A 156 -7.43 0.65 0.59
C SER A 156 -6.76 -0.69 0.36
N ASN A 157 -6.20 -0.85 -0.83
CA ASN A 157 -5.39 -2.00 -1.18
C ASN A 157 -3.90 -1.85 -0.78
N GLU A 158 -3.49 -0.68 -0.29
CA GLU A 158 -2.12 -0.36 0.13
C GLU A 158 -1.57 -1.33 1.19
N PRO A 159 -2.27 -1.62 2.31
CA PRO A 159 -1.72 -2.53 3.33
C PRO A 159 -1.48 -3.93 2.77
N LEU A 160 -2.39 -4.43 1.93
CA LEU A 160 -2.24 -5.71 1.26
C LEU A 160 -1.05 -5.67 0.30
N PHE A 161 -0.97 -4.65 -0.55
CA PHE A 161 0.13 -4.46 -1.49
C PHE A 161 1.49 -4.45 -0.80
N ILE A 162 1.64 -3.62 0.25
CA ILE A 162 2.86 -3.51 1.03
C ILE A 162 3.22 -4.86 1.66
N SER A 163 2.24 -5.55 2.25
CA SER A 163 2.48 -6.87 2.85
C SER A 163 3.04 -7.88 1.83
N MET A 164 2.50 -7.92 0.60
CA MET A 164 2.94 -8.84 -0.45
C MET A 164 4.35 -8.49 -0.94
N VAL A 165 4.67 -7.21 -1.09
CA VAL A 165 6.04 -6.74 -1.41
C VAL A 165 7.04 -7.18 -0.32
N LEU A 166 6.72 -6.94 0.95
CA LEU A 166 7.60 -7.28 2.07
C LEU A 166 7.79 -8.79 2.22
N LEU A 167 6.72 -9.57 2.08
CA LEU A 167 6.78 -11.03 2.10
C LEU A 167 7.58 -11.57 0.91
N SER A 168 7.44 -10.99 -0.28
CA SER A 168 8.25 -11.33 -1.45
C SER A 168 9.75 -11.11 -1.19
N LEU A 169 10.13 -9.93 -0.70
CA LEU A 169 11.51 -9.60 -0.34
C LEU A 169 12.06 -10.52 0.77
N TYR A 170 11.25 -10.84 1.77
CA TYR A 170 11.60 -11.76 2.84
C TYR A 170 11.80 -13.20 2.33
N MET A 171 10.93 -13.71 1.45
CA MET A 171 11.09 -15.05 0.88
C MET A 171 12.31 -15.14 -0.03
N ALA A 172 12.62 -14.07 -0.78
CA ALA A 172 13.86 -13.95 -1.53
C ALA A 172 15.09 -13.96 -0.59
N HIS A 173 15.01 -13.32 0.58
CA HIS A 173 16.03 -13.39 1.62
C HIS A 173 16.26 -14.82 2.12
N LYS A 174 15.19 -15.60 2.25
CA LYS A 174 15.24 -17.01 2.66
C LYS A 174 15.64 -17.97 1.54
N GLY A 175 15.93 -17.47 0.33
CA GLY A 175 16.25 -18.31 -0.83
C GLY A 175 15.04 -19.00 -1.47
N LYS A 176 13.82 -18.72 -1.00
CA LYS A 176 12.57 -19.28 -1.53
C LYS A 176 12.07 -18.47 -2.73
N HIS A 177 12.82 -18.52 -3.83
CA HIS A 177 12.62 -17.63 -4.99
C HIS A 177 11.27 -17.80 -5.69
N TRP A 178 10.75 -19.02 -5.82
CA TRP A 178 9.41 -19.28 -6.39
C TRP A 178 8.29 -18.63 -5.58
N LEU A 179 8.33 -18.80 -4.25
CA LEU A 179 7.36 -18.16 -3.38
C LEU A 179 7.52 -16.62 -3.39
N ALA A 180 8.75 -16.11 -3.47
CA ALA A 180 9.00 -14.69 -3.64
C ALA A 180 8.38 -14.15 -4.94
N GLY A 181 8.58 -14.84 -6.05
CA GLY A 181 7.97 -14.51 -7.34
C GLY A 181 6.44 -14.53 -7.30
N ALA A 182 5.84 -15.57 -6.72
CA ALA A 182 4.39 -15.68 -6.57
C ALA A 182 3.81 -14.53 -5.72
N LEU A 183 4.42 -14.24 -4.57
CA LEU A 183 4.02 -13.11 -3.72
C LEU A 183 4.18 -11.76 -4.43
N GLY A 184 5.24 -11.59 -5.23
CA GLY A 184 5.41 -10.41 -6.08
C GLY A 184 4.35 -10.32 -7.18
N GLY A 185 3.92 -11.46 -7.72
CA GLY A 185 2.78 -11.56 -8.65
C GLY A 185 1.48 -11.07 -8.01
N VAL A 186 1.19 -11.52 -6.77
CA VAL A 186 0.03 -11.02 -6.02
C VAL A 186 0.16 -9.53 -5.71
N ALA A 187 1.38 -9.04 -5.42
CA ALA A 187 1.61 -7.61 -5.20
C ALA A 187 1.25 -6.78 -6.44
N VAL A 188 1.70 -7.17 -7.64
CA VAL A 188 1.35 -6.42 -8.87
C VAL A 188 -0.12 -6.56 -9.24
N MET A 189 -0.76 -7.70 -8.95
CA MET A 189 -2.21 -7.85 -9.07
C MET A 189 -2.98 -6.99 -8.07
N THR A 190 -2.35 -6.54 -6.99
CA THR A 190 -2.99 -5.63 -6.03
C THR A 190 -2.84 -4.18 -6.48
N ARG A 191 -1.66 -3.78 -6.98
CA ARG A 191 -1.40 -2.43 -7.52
C ARG A 191 -0.33 -2.45 -8.62
N SER A 192 -0.52 -1.62 -9.65
CA SER A 192 0.42 -1.52 -10.79
C SER A 192 1.89 -1.21 -10.41
N PRO A 193 2.22 -0.39 -9.38
CA PRO A 193 3.61 -0.17 -8.98
C PRO A 193 4.33 -1.42 -8.47
N GLY A 194 3.61 -2.54 -8.24
CA GLY A 194 4.24 -3.83 -7.92
C GLY A 194 5.21 -4.32 -8.99
N ILE A 195 5.07 -3.88 -10.25
CA ILE A 195 6.02 -4.21 -11.32
C ILE A 195 7.44 -3.69 -11.02
N LEU A 196 7.57 -2.60 -10.26
CA LEU A 196 8.86 -2.03 -9.87
C LEU A 196 9.70 -3.01 -9.03
N LEU A 197 9.04 -3.95 -8.33
CA LEU A 197 9.70 -5.01 -7.57
C LEU A 197 10.48 -5.96 -8.51
N PHE A 198 9.94 -6.25 -9.69
CA PHE A 198 10.66 -7.01 -10.72
C PHE A 198 11.92 -6.28 -11.18
N GLY A 199 11.83 -4.95 -11.39
CA GLY A 199 13.00 -4.12 -11.67
C GLY A 199 14.07 -4.20 -10.57
N GLY A 200 13.65 -4.19 -9.30
CA GLY A 200 14.55 -4.37 -8.16
C GLY A 200 15.28 -5.73 -8.17
N TYR A 201 14.57 -6.82 -8.48
CA TYR A 201 15.19 -8.14 -8.64
C TYR A 201 16.15 -8.18 -9.82
N LEU A 202 15.76 -7.60 -10.96
CA LEU A 202 16.55 -7.58 -12.19
C LEU A 202 17.89 -6.82 -11.99
N LEU A 203 17.85 -5.61 -11.43
CA LEU A 203 19.07 -4.83 -11.14
C LEU A 203 20.00 -5.53 -10.13
N ALA A 204 19.43 -6.24 -9.15
CA ALA A 204 20.20 -7.02 -8.19
C ALA A 204 20.94 -8.21 -8.83
N LEU A 205 20.38 -8.82 -9.89
CA LEU A 205 21.06 -9.87 -10.66
C LEU A 205 22.25 -9.28 -11.43
N PHE A 206 22.02 -8.21 -12.20
CA PHE A 206 23.07 -7.58 -13.01
C PHE A 206 24.24 -7.07 -12.15
N SER A 207 23.95 -6.56 -10.95
CA SER A 207 24.96 -6.05 -10.03
C SER A 207 25.89 -7.12 -9.46
N LYS A 208 25.49 -8.40 -9.49
CA LYS A 208 26.34 -9.50 -9.03
C LYS A 208 27.36 -10.00 -10.05
N ARG A 209 27.22 -9.62 -11.33
CA ARG A 209 28.07 -10.13 -12.42
C ARG A 209 28.18 -11.68 -12.43
N GLU A 210 27.07 -12.35 -12.11
CA GLU A 210 26.98 -13.82 -12.22
C GLU A 210 26.96 -14.24 -13.70
N SER A 211 27.31 -15.50 -13.99
CA SER A 211 27.20 -16.02 -15.36
C SER A 211 25.77 -15.92 -15.88
N LEU A 212 25.62 -15.80 -17.20
CA LEU A 212 24.31 -15.61 -17.85
C LEU A 212 23.33 -16.75 -17.51
N VAL A 213 23.82 -17.99 -17.46
CA VAL A 213 23.02 -19.17 -17.09
C VAL A 213 22.53 -19.11 -15.64
N MET A 214 23.39 -18.73 -14.69
CA MET A 214 23.01 -18.61 -13.28
C MET A 214 22.02 -17.45 -13.06
N SER A 215 22.25 -16.33 -13.74
CA SER A 215 21.36 -15.17 -13.71
C SER A 215 19.98 -15.52 -14.26
N ALA A 216 19.92 -16.24 -15.40
CA ALA A 216 18.66 -16.70 -15.98
C ALA A 216 17.90 -17.64 -15.03
N LYS A 217 18.56 -18.67 -14.48
CA LYS A 217 17.94 -19.60 -13.51
C LYS A 217 17.38 -18.88 -12.29
N ARG A 218 18.06 -17.85 -11.79
CA ARG A 218 17.58 -17.06 -10.64
C ARG A 218 16.46 -16.08 -11.03
N LEU A 219 16.39 -15.62 -12.28
CA LEU A 219 15.35 -14.72 -12.77
C LEU A 219 14.01 -15.43 -12.98
N VAL A 220 14.02 -16.69 -13.44
CA VAL A 220 12.81 -17.45 -13.81
C VAL A 220 11.68 -17.34 -12.78
N PRO A 221 11.91 -17.57 -11.46
CA PRO A 221 10.85 -17.42 -10.47
C PRO A 221 10.20 -16.04 -10.44
N TYR A 222 10.97 -14.97 -10.69
CA TYR A 222 10.48 -13.59 -10.64
C TYR A 222 9.73 -13.17 -11.89
N LEU A 223 9.77 -13.95 -12.98
CA LEU A 223 8.91 -13.73 -14.15
C LEU A 223 7.43 -13.90 -13.82
N LEU A 224 7.08 -14.55 -12.70
CA LEU A 224 5.71 -14.57 -12.19
C LEU A 224 5.14 -13.17 -11.94
N ILE A 225 5.98 -12.16 -11.68
CA ILE A 225 5.54 -10.78 -11.50
C ILE A 225 4.99 -10.19 -12.82
N PRO A 226 5.79 -10.05 -13.90
CA PRO A 226 5.26 -9.55 -15.18
C PRO A 226 4.19 -10.49 -15.77
N LEU A 227 4.27 -11.81 -15.57
CA LEU A 227 3.22 -12.73 -16.02
C LEU A 227 1.88 -12.48 -15.31
N ALA A 228 1.88 -12.18 -14.02
CA ALA A 228 0.66 -11.83 -13.29
C ALA A 228 0.07 -10.49 -13.80
N LEU A 229 0.91 -9.50 -14.10
CA LEU A 229 0.47 -8.25 -14.71
C LEU A 229 -0.15 -8.48 -16.10
N LEU A 230 0.48 -9.30 -16.94
CA LEU A 230 -0.08 -9.71 -18.23
C LEU A 230 -1.42 -10.43 -18.05
N GLY A 231 -1.55 -11.26 -17.02
CA GLY A 231 -2.83 -11.89 -16.66
C GLY A 231 -3.93 -10.88 -16.37
N VAL A 232 -3.63 -9.78 -15.65
CA VAL A 232 -4.59 -8.68 -15.42
C VAL A 232 -5.00 -8.02 -16.73
N TRP A 233 -4.07 -7.76 -17.64
CA TRP A 233 -4.39 -7.16 -18.94
C TRP A 233 -5.20 -8.09 -19.83
N VAL A 234 -4.89 -9.38 -19.85
CA VAL A 234 -5.70 -10.40 -20.55
C VAL A 234 -7.11 -10.45 -19.98
N PHE A 235 -7.24 -10.42 -18.65
CA PHE A 235 -8.54 -10.36 -17.97
C PHE A 235 -9.35 -9.10 -18.37
N TYR A 236 -8.71 -7.94 -18.47
CA TYR A 236 -9.36 -6.74 -19.02
C TYR A 236 -9.72 -6.88 -20.51
N GLY A 237 -8.89 -7.58 -21.29
CA GLY A 237 -9.22 -7.94 -22.68
C GLY A 237 -10.53 -8.70 -22.80
N PHE A 238 -10.82 -9.62 -21.87
CA PHE A 238 -12.12 -10.30 -21.83
C PHE A 238 -13.26 -9.42 -21.33
N SER A 239 -13.02 -8.63 -20.28
CA SER A 239 -14.07 -7.85 -19.60
C SER A 239 -14.49 -6.59 -20.38
N TYR A 240 -13.53 -5.92 -21.03
CA TYR A 240 -13.72 -4.64 -21.70
C TYR A 240 -13.50 -4.70 -23.22
N GLN A 241 -13.19 -5.88 -23.78
CA GLN A 241 -12.74 -6.03 -25.18
C GLN A 241 -11.50 -5.20 -25.51
N ASP A 242 -10.68 -4.90 -24.49
CA ASP A 242 -9.48 -4.09 -24.61
C ASP A 242 -8.43 -4.46 -23.54
N PRO A 243 -7.33 -5.15 -23.91
CA PRO A 243 -6.30 -5.52 -22.93
C PRO A 243 -5.54 -4.31 -22.37
N LEU A 244 -5.63 -3.14 -23.03
CA LEU A 244 -5.01 -1.89 -22.60
C LEU A 244 -6.01 -0.93 -21.94
N ALA A 245 -7.20 -1.42 -21.56
CA ALA A 245 -8.25 -0.64 -20.92
C ALA A 245 -7.74 0.22 -19.75
N TYR A 246 -6.83 -0.33 -18.92
CA TYR A 246 -6.18 0.41 -17.84
C TYR A 246 -5.56 1.74 -18.29
N PHE A 247 -4.87 1.77 -19.42
CA PHE A 247 -4.19 2.98 -19.89
C PHE A 247 -5.14 4.02 -20.47
N LYS A 248 -6.39 3.64 -20.76
CA LYS A 248 -7.42 4.51 -21.32
C LYS A 248 -8.37 5.07 -20.27
N ALA A 249 -8.29 4.61 -19.02
CA ALA A 249 -9.17 5.05 -17.93
C ALA A 249 -8.98 6.52 -17.51
N GLY A 250 -8.00 7.26 -18.06
CA GLY A 250 -7.84 8.71 -17.89
C GLY A 250 -7.33 9.16 -16.51
N VAL A 251 -7.34 8.28 -15.50
CA VAL A 251 -6.92 8.58 -14.11
C VAL A 251 -5.78 7.67 -13.63
N SER A 252 -5.36 6.73 -14.47
CA SER A 252 -4.64 5.52 -14.08
C SER A 252 -3.14 5.69 -13.92
N MET A 253 -2.55 6.71 -14.53
CA MET A 253 -1.13 7.02 -14.40
C MET A 253 -0.94 8.51 -14.12
N ASN A 254 -0.89 8.87 -12.83
CA ASN A 254 -0.43 10.19 -12.38
C ASN A 254 1.08 10.38 -12.59
N ILE A 255 1.65 9.78 -13.63
CA ILE A 255 3.08 9.78 -13.97
C ILE A 255 3.26 10.75 -15.13
N HIS A 256 4.06 11.80 -14.91
CA HIS A 256 4.24 12.89 -15.85
C HIS A 256 5.72 13.19 -16.05
N PHE A 257 6.06 13.71 -17.23
CA PHE A 257 7.38 14.23 -17.58
C PHE A 257 7.26 15.74 -17.87
N PRO A 258 8.21 16.59 -17.43
CA PRO A 258 9.43 16.30 -16.64
C PRO A 258 9.15 15.83 -15.19
N PRO A 259 10.15 15.34 -14.44
CA PRO A 259 9.97 15.04 -13.02
C PRO A 259 9.70 16.31 -12.19
N PHE A 260 9.23 16.13 -10.96
CA PHE A 260 8.92 17.14 -9.96
C PHE A 260 7.73 18.05 -10.27
N LEU A 261 6.85 17.65 -11.20
CA LEU A 261 5.63 18.39 -11.51
C LEU A 261 4.63 18.46 -10.35
N ALA A 262 4.82 17.71 -9.27
CA ALA A 262 4.12 17.91 -8.00
C ALA A 262 4.28 19.34 -7.42
N PHE A 263 5.33 20.08 -7.82
CA PHE A 263 5.54 21.49 -7.46
C PHE A 263 5.03 22.49 -8.52
N GLY A 264 4.54 22.00 -9.67
CA GLY A 264 3.94 22.84 -10.72
C GLY A 264 2.51 23.28 -10.38
N ASN A 265 1.91 24.12 -11.22
CA ASN A 265 0.54 24.63 -11.05
C ASN A 265 -0.43 24.19 -12.16
N ASN A 266 0.01 23.30 -13.05
CA ASN A 266 -0.71 22.92 -14.26
C ASN A 266 -1.25 21.47 -14.24
N GLN A 267 -1.34 20.85 -13.06
CA GLN A 267 -1.70 19.44 -12.91
C GLN A 267 -2.97 19.29 -12.09
N THR A 268 -3.91 18.47 -12.55
CA THR A 268 -5.26 18.31 -11.96
C THR A 268 -5.23 17.89 -10.49
N TRP A 269 -4.27 17.04 -10.12
CA TRP A 269 -4.14 16.49 -8.76
C TRP A 269 -3.15 17.26 -7.88
N VAL A 270 -2.65 18.40 -8.36
CA VAL A 270 -1.75 19.27 -7.61
C VAL A 270 -2.53 20.51 -7.22
N THR A 271 -3.06 20.47 -6.00
CA THR A 271 -3.81 21.57 -5.39
C THR A 271 -2.91 22.42 -4.51
N ASP A 272 -3.32 23.66 -4.27
CA ASP A 272 -2.72 24.61 -3.32
C ASP A 272 -1.21 24.89 -3.50
N MET A 273 -0.71 25.87 -2.73
CA MET A 273 0.70 26.30 -2.78
C MET A 273 1.57 25.65 -1.68
N TRP A 274 0.95 25.07 -0.66
CA TRP A 274 1.61 24.62 0.57
C TRP A 274 2.11 23.18 0.41
N ARG A 275 3.34 23.01 -0.08
CA ARG A 275 3.87 21.71 -0.51
C ARG A 275 5.20 21.32 0.13
N ASP A 276 5.55 21.97 1.24
CA ASP A 276 6.77 21.66 2.00
C ASP A 276 6.80 20.21 2.48
N ASP A 277 5.63 19.62 2.75
CA ASP A 277 5.50 18.22 3.12
C ASP A 277 6.02 17.27 2.03
N ILE A 278 5.78 17.57 0.74
CA ILE A 278 6.31 16.79 -0.38
C ILE A 278 7.85 16.85 -0.39
N PHE A 279 8.41 18.04 -0.17
CA PHE A 279 9.87 18.21 -0.07
C PHE A 279 10.45 17.38 1.08
N TYR A 280 9.82 17.41 2.26
CA TYR A 280 10.26 16.61 3.41
C TYR A 280 10.12 15.10 3.17
N VAL A 281 9.08 14.65 2.45
CA VAL A 281 8.97 13.25 2.04
C VAL A 281 10.17 12.84 1.19
N TYR A 282 10.52 13.61 0.14
CA TYR A 282 11.69 13.30 -0.68
C TYR A 282 12.99 13.29 0.11
N LEU A 283 13.19 14.27 1.00
CA LEU A 283 14.38 14.36 1.84
C LEU A 283 14.50 13.16 2.79
N VAL A 284 13.45 12.85 3.55
CA VAL A 284 13.44 11.76 4.54
C VAL A 284 13.58 10.40 3.85
N PHE A 285 12.88 10.18 2.74
CA PHE A 285 12.95 8.91 2.03
C PHE A 285 14.31 8.73 1.34
N GLY A 286 14.86 9.77 0.72
CA GLY A 286 16.19 9.75 0.12
C GLY A 286 17.30 9.50 1.15
N ALA A 287 17.25 10.19 2.29
CA ALA A 287 18.19 9.97 3.39
C ALA A 287 18.05 8.56 4.01
N GLY A 288 16.83 8.07 4.19
CA GLY A 288 16.57 6.71 4.66
C GLY A 288 17.13 5.64 3.73
N LEU A 289 16.98 5.79 2.41
CA LEU A 289 17.58 4.87 1.43
C LEU A 289 19.11 4.97 1.41
N THR A 290 19.68 6.16 1.59
CA THR A 290 21.13 6.34 1.71
C THR A 290 21.67 5.64 2.95
N PHE A 291 20.98 5.76 4.10
CA PHE A 291 21.33 5.02 5.31
C PHE A 291 21.12 3.52 5.16
N PHE A 292 20.08 3.10 4.44
CA PHE A 292 19.88 1.69 4.12
C PHE A 292 21.06 1.15 3.31
N GLN A 293 21.50 1.87 2.28
CA GLN A 293 22.66 1.53 1.46
C GLN A 293 23.90 1.33 2.33
N LYS A 294 24.24 2.34 3.14
CA LYS A 294 25.41 2.32 4.04
C LYS A 294 25.35 1.16 5.04
N ASN A 295 24.18 0.90 5.63
CA ASN A 295 24.04 -0.08 6.71
C ASN A 295 23.92 -1.53 6.21
N TRP A 296 23.35 -1.76 5.02
CA TRP A 296 22.92 -3.09 4.61
C TRP A 296 23.51 -3.58 3.29
N LEU A 297 23.88 -2.67 2.38
CA LEU A 297 24.34 -3.04 1.04
C LEU A 297 25.79 -3.56 1.01
N ALA A 298 26.60 -3.25 2.03
CA ALA A 298 27.99 -3.70 2.14
C ALA A 298 28.16 -5.23 2.03
N LYS A 299 27.15 -6.02 2.46
CA LYS A 299 27.21 -7.49 2.38
C LYS A 299 26.84 -8.05 0.99
N LYS A 300 26.45 -7.20 0.02
CA LYS A 300 26.13 -7.53 -1.39
C LYS A 300 25.30 -8.81 -1.61
N SER A 301 24.42 -9.17 -0.66
CA SER A 301 23.53 -10.31 -0.84
C SER A 301 22.41 -9.95 -1.80
N PHE A 302 21.98 -10.91 -2.62
CA PHE A 302 20.97 -10.71 -3.66
C PHE A 302 19.73 -10.01 -3.10
N SER A 303 19.15 -10.54 -2.02
CA SER A 303 17.97 -9.98 -1.37
C SER A 303 18.14 -8.53 -0.88
N ARG A 304 19.31 -8.17 -0.33
CA ARG A 304 19.54 -6.79 0.14
C ARG A 304 19.71 -5.82 -1.01
N MET A 305 20.37 -6.26 -2.08
CA MET A 305 20.44 -5.49 -3.32
C MET A 305 19.05 -5.32 -3.93
N SER A 306 18.24 -6.38 -4.00
CA SER A 306 16.86 -6.29 -4.51
C SER A 306 16.01 -5.31 -3.70
N THR A 307 16.14 -5.35 -2.37
CA THR A 307 15.44 -4.41 -1.47
C THR A 307 15.89 -2.97 -1.74
N PHE A 308 17.20 -2.73 -1.83
CA PHE A 308 17.74 -1.40 -2.11
C PHE A 308 17.31 -0.88 -3.49
N TYR A 309 17.46 -1.69 -4.55
CA TYR A 309 17.10 -1.29 -5.91
C TYR A 309 15.61 -1.09 -6.07
N PHE A 310 14.76 -1.90 -5.44
CA PHE A 310 13.32 -1.63 -5.39
C PHE A 310 13.06 -0.27 -4.73
N GLY A 311 13.69 0.01 -3.58
CA GLY A 311 13.59 1.30 -2.90
C GLY A 311 13.97 2.48 -3.79
N VAL A 312 15.12 2.39 -4.49
CA VAL A 312 15.63 3.45 -5.38
C VAL A 312 14.73 3.63 -6.60
N ILE A 313 14.36 2.55 -7.30
CA ILE A 313 13.50 2.63 -8.48
C ILE A 313 12.16 3.26 -8.10
N TYR A 314 11.58 2.86 -6.98
CA TYR A 314 10.32 3.39 -6.50
C TYR A 314 10.44 4.87 -6.11
N LEU A 315 11.51 5.27 -5.42
CA LEU A 315 11.75 6.70 -5.11
C LEU A 315 11.91 7.53 -6.38
N VAL A 316 12.65 7.03 -7.38
CA VAL A 316 12.77 7.70 -8.66
C VAL A 316 11.41 7.82 -9.35
N ALA A 317 10.60 6.76 -9.34
CA ALA A 317 9.24 6.80 -9.88
C ALA A 317 8.37 7.85 -9.19
N LEU A 318 8.52 8.05 -7.86
CA LEU A 318 7.79 9.10 -7.13
C LEU A 318 8.09 10.51 -7.65
N PHE A 319 9.29 10.78 -8.17
CA PHE A 319 9.59 12.09 -8.75
C PHE A 319 8.76 12.39 -9.99
N PHE A 320 8.27 11.38 -10.69
CA PHE A 320 7.38 11.57 -11.84
C PHE A 320 5.90 11.61 -11.44
N VAL A 321 5.56 11.40 -10.16
CA VAL A 321 4.18 11.48 -9.70
C VAL A 321 3.79 12.95 -9.52
N ALA A 322 2.77 13.41 -10.26
CA ALA A 322 2.24 14.77 -10.12
C ALA A 322 0.94 14.75 -9.30
N HIS A 323 1.06 14.65 -7.98
CA HIS A 323 -0.08 14.59 -7.07
C HIS A 323 0.24 15.26 -5.74
N ARG A 324 -0.76 15.86 -5.08
CA ARG A 324 -0.64 16.46 -3.75
C ARG A 324 -0.29 15.46 -2.63
N ASP A 325 -0.67 14.19 -2.77
CA ASP A 325 -0.58 13.16 -1.72
C ASP A 325 0.61 12.23 -1.93
N ILE A 326 1.80 12.80 -2.21
CA ILE A 326 3.03 12.01 -2.39
C ILE A 326 3.34 11.15 -1.14
N ALA A 327 2.90 11.60 0.04
CA ALA A 327 2.99 10.83 1.27
C ALA A 327 2.33 9.45 1.14
N ARG A 328 1.09 9.35 0.62
CA ARG A 328 0.44 8.07 0.29
C ARG A 328 1.23 7.26 -0.72
N TYR A 329 1.61 7.86 -1.85
CA TYR A 329 2.32 7.13 -2.91
C TYR A 329 3.64 6.53 -2.44
N SER A 330 4.27 7.13 -1.43
CA SER A 330 5.56 6.69 -0.85
C SER A 330 5.46 5.52 0.14
N LEU A 331 4.27 5.20 0.67
CA LEU A 331 4.08 4.14 1.67
C LEU A 331 4.76 2.80 1.33
N PRO A 332 4.78 2.33 0.07
CA PRO A 332 5.38 1.04 -0.29
C PRO A 332 6.87 0.89 0.00
N ILE A 333 7.61 2.00 0.11
CA ILE A 333 9.02 1.98 0.48
C ILE A 333 9.29 2.50 1.89
N ALA A 334 8.26 2.93 2.63
CA ALA A 334 8.41 3.37 4.02
C ALA A 334 9.09 2.32 4.92
N PRO A 335 8.79 1.00 4.84
CA PRO A 335 9.50 0.01 5.66
C PRO A 335 11.01 -0.04 5.37
N ILE A 336 11.42 0.18 4.12
CA ILE A 336 12.84 0.18 3.71
C ILE A 336 13.54 1.42 4.27
N VAL A 337 12.89 2.58 4.19
CA VAL A 337 13.34 3.84 4.77
C VAL A 337 13.51 3.70 6.29
N ILE A 338 12.51 3.15 6.99
CA ILE A 338 12.57 2.85 8.43
C ILE A 338 13.72 1.89 8.76
N ALA A 339 13.96 0.86 7.94
CA ALA A 339 15.11 -0.04 8.12
C ALA A 339 16.47 0.69 7.94
N GLY A 340 16.52 1.72 7.11
CA GLY A 340 17.67 2.62 6.99
C GLY A 340 17.94 3.39 8.28
N TYR A 341 16.88 3.93 8.90
CA TYR A 341 16.94 4.67 10.16
C TYR A 341 17.02 3.79 11.41
N GLY A 342 16.86 2.47 11.31
CA GLY A 342 16.58 1.59 12.44
C GLY A 342 17.59 1.64 13.60
N LYS A 343 18.86 1.99 13.34
CA LYS A 343 19.86 2.20 14.41
C LYS A 343 19.55 3.43 15.27
N TYR A 344 19.05 4.50 14.65
CA TYR A 344 18.75 5.77 15.30
C TYR A 344 17.39 5.74 16.02
N LEU A 345 16.45 4.92 15.52
CA LEU A 345 15.11 4.73 16.11
C LEU A 345 15.11 3.97 17.45
N THR A 346 16.29 3.58 17.96
CA THR A 346 16.44 2.94 19.28
C THR A 346 16.71 3.93 20.42
N ASP A 347 16.91 5.20 20.10
CA ASP A 347 17.14 6.23 21.11
C ASP A 347 15.88 6.44 21.99
N LYS A 348 16.07 6.46 23.31
CA LYS A 348 14.96 6.56 24.28
C LYS A 348 14.20 7.89 24.15
N ARG A 349 14.89 8.99 23.83
CA ARG A 349 14.27 10.31 23.68
C ARG A 349 13.41 10.32 22.42
N LEU A 350 13.92 9.73 21.34
CA LEU A 350 13.18 9.57 20.11
C LEU A 350 11.95 8.66 20.28
N ALA A 351 12.06 7.59 21.06
CA ALA A 351 10.92 6.72 21.36
C ALA A 351 9.77 7.48 22.06
N TRP A 352 10.07 8.35 23.02
CA TRP A 352 9.05 9.21 23.65
C TRP A 352 8.43 10.20 22.66
N LEU A 353 9.23 10.78 21.78
CA LEU A 353 8.71 11.64 20.72
C LEU A 353 7.77 10.87 19.79
N LEU A 354 8.13 9.65 19.39
CA LEU A 354 7.29 8.80 18.55
C LEU A 354 5.96 8.45 19.21
N ILE A 355 5.97 8.18 20.53
CA ILE A 355 4.74 7.95 21.31
C ILE A 355 3.88 9.23 21.33
N LEU A 356 4.49 10.40 21.56
CA LEU A 356 3.77 11.68 21.55
C LEU A 356 3.15 11.95 20.18
N LEU A 357 3.86 11.64 19.09
CA LEU A 357 3.40 11.81 17.71
C LEU A 357 2.25 10.87 17.33
N LEU A 358 1.93 9.84 18.12
CA LEU A 358 0.73 9.03 17.86
C LEU A 358 -0.54 9.88 17.90
N ILE A 359 -0.62 10.85 18.82
CA ILE A 359 -1.76 11.76 18.94
C ILE A 359 -2.09 12.44 17.59
N PRO A 360 -1.18 13.25 16.99
CA PRO A 360 -1.47 13.91 15.74
C PRO A 360 -1.65 12.93 14.57
N VAL A 361 -1.04 11.74 14.61
CA VAL A 361 -1.27 10.70 13.59
C VAL A 361 -2.75 10.23 13.60
N TYR A 362 -3.33 10.00 14.78
CA TYR A 362 -4.75 9.66 14.91
C TYR A 362 -5.66 10.81 14.46
N LEU A 363 -5.38 12.04 14.91
CA LEU A 363 -6.18 13.21 14.53
C LEU A 363 -6.16 13.45 13.02
N LEU A 364 -4.98 13.37 12.40
CA LEU A 364 -4.81 13.48 10.95
C LEU A 364 -5.58 12.38 10.22
N GLY A 365 -5.51 11.15 10.72
CA GLY A 365 -6.21 10.03 10.10
C GLY A 365 -7.72 10.15 10.19
N TRP A 366 -8.28 10.55 11.33
CA TRP A 366 -9.72 10.77 11.46
C TRP A 366 -10.21 11.88 10.55
N GLN A 367 -9.50 13.02 10.49
CA GLN A 367 -9.83 14.12 9.58
C GLN A 367 -9.80 13.68 8.12
N PHE A 368 -8.81 12.86 7.74
CA PHE A 368 -8.75 12.30 6.40
C PHE A 368 -9.98 11.42 6.09
N VAL A 369 -10.35 10.52 6.99
CA VAL A 369 -11.48 9.60 6.77
C VAL A 369 -12.79 10.36 6.64
N LEU A 370 -13.00 11.39 7.46
CA LEU A 370 -14.19 12.24 7.43
C LEU A 370 -14.29 13.09 6.16
N SER A 371 -13.15 13.49 5.59
CA SER A 371 -13.09 14.39 4.43
C SER A 371 -13.02 13.66 3.08
N ASN A 372 -12.47 12.44 3.04
CA ASN A 372 -12.24 11.68 1.80
C ASN A 372 -13.32 10.62 1.56
N ILE A 373 -14.58 11.03 1.55
CA ILE A 373 -15.72 10.13 1.33
C ILE A 373 -16.31 10.26 -0.07
N GLN A 374 -16.79 9.14 -0.61
CA GLN A 374 -17.72 9.11 -1.74
C GLN A 374 -19.15 9.06 -1.21
N PRO A 375 -20.06 9.92 -1.73
CA PRO A 375 -21.45 9.88 -1.34
C PRO A 375 -22.10 8.58 -1.84
N VAL A 376 -22.88 7.93 -0.96
CA VAL A 376 -23.66 6.73 -1.29
C VAL A 376 -25.12 7.00 -0.97
N SER A 377 -25.95 7.06 -2.02
CA SER A 377 -27.40 7.29 -1.93
C SER A 377 -28.18 6.02 -1.57
N ASP A 378 -27.75 4.87 -2.10
CA ASP A 378 -28.38 3.58 -1.88
C ASP A 378 -27.33 2.49 -1.67
N TRP A 379 -27.42 1.79 -0.54
CA TRP A 379 -26.52 0.69 -0.20
C TRP A 379 -26.97 -0.65 -0.77
N SER A 380 -28.23 -0.78 -1.22
CA SER A 380 -28.84 -2.05 -1.63
C SER A 380 -28.02 -2.78 -2.71
N ALA A 381 -27.51 -2.04 -3.69
CA ALA A 381 -26.67 -2.60 -4.76
C ALA A 381 -25.30 -3.11 -4.26
N LEU A 382 -24.82 -2.63 -3.10
CA LEU A 382 -23.57 -3.06 -2.45
C LEU A 382 -23.74 -4.04 -1.29
N LEU A 383 -24.96 -4.40 -0.92
CA LEU A 383 -25.26 -5.38 0.14
C LEU A 383 -25.55 -6.79 -0.36
#